data_AF-A0A356BW59-F1
#
_entry.id   AF-A0A356BW59-F1
#
_cell.length_a   1.000
_cell.length_b   1.000
_cell.length_c   1.000
_cell.angle_alpha   90.00
_cell.angle_beta   90.00
_cell.angle_gamma   90.00
#
_symmetry.space_group_name_H-M   'P 1'
#
loop_
_entity.id
_entity.type
_entity.pdbx_description
1 polymer ?
#
loop_
_entity_poly.entity_id
_entity_poly.type
_entity_poly.pdbx_seq_one_letter_code
_entity_poly.pdbx_strand_id
1 'polypeptide(L)' 'MTLEVGGLQYHIRLKKGDVGRYVLLPGDPFRTDLIAGYLEDAVLV' A
#
# COMPACT_ATOMS: atom_id res chain seq x y z
N MET A 1 -21.48 -8.36 -5.50
CA MET A 1 -20.64 -7.31 -6.12
C MET A 1 -19.18 -7.62 -5.85
N THR A 2 -18.53 -8.37 -6.72
CA THR A 2 -17.08 -8.61 -6.63
C THR A 2 -16.37 -7.40 -7.23
N LEU A 3 -15.83 -6.53 -6.38
CA LEU A 3 -15.07 -5.32 -6.76
C LEU A 3 -13.62 -5.66 -7.17
N GLU A 4 -13.42 -6.85 -7.73
CA GLU A 4 -12.10 -7.43 -8.02
C GLU A 4 -11.99 -7.73 -9.53
N VAL A 5 -10.96 -7.16 -10.17
CA VAL A 5 -10.63 -7.43 -11.58
C VAL A 5 -9.32 -8.20 -11.58
N GLY A 6 -9.36 -9.47 -12.01
CA GLY A 6 -8.17 -10.33 -12.01
C GLY A 6 -7.62 -10.65 -10.61
N GLY A 7 -8.48 -10.63 -9.58
CA GLY A 7 -8.09 -10.89 -8.18
C GLY A 7 -7.47 -9.68 -7.46
N LEU A 8 -7.41 -8.51 -8.10
CA LEU A 8 -6.98 -7.25 -7.50
C LEU A 8 -8.18 -6.35 -7.25
N GLN A 9 -8.16 -5.62 -6.13
CA GLN A 9 -9.17 -4.60 -5.84
C GLN A 9 -9.13 -3.47 -6.88
N TYR A 10 -10.30 -3.03 -7.35
CA TYR A 10 -10.39 -2.08 -8.47
C TYR A 10 -9.62 -0.76 -8.25
N HIS A 11 -9.76 -0.14 -7.08
CA HIS A 11 -9.22 1.20 -6.81
C HIS A 11 -7.74 1.19 -6.41
N ILE A 12 -7.38 0.32 -5.46
CA ILE A 12 -6.02 0.27 -4.90
C ILE A 12 -5.10 -0.71 -5.62
N ARG A 13 -5.65 -1.58 -6.48
CA ARG A 13 -4.92 -2.60 -7.24
C ARG A 13 -4.10 -3.55 -6.37
N LEU A 14 -4.63 -3.90 -5.20
CA LEU A 14 -4.00 -4.83 -4.26
C LEU A 14 -4.78 -6.15 -4.16
N LYS A 15 -4.06 -7.22 -3.87
CA LYS A 15 -4.60 -8.51 -3.41
C LYS A 15 -4.10 -8.84 -2.01
N LYS A 16 -4.68 -9.88 -1.42
CA LYS A 16 -4.24 -10.41 -0.12
C LYS A 16 -2.77 -10.85 -0.20
N GLY A 17 -1.94 -10.28 0.67
CA GLY A 17 -0.50 -10.56 0.73
C GLY A 17 0.39 -9.44 0.18
N ASP A 18 -0.16 -8.49 -0.58
CA ASP A 18 0.63 -7.35 -1.09
C ASP A 18 0.96 -6.32 0.02
N VAL A 19 0.19 -6.31 1.11
CA VAL A 19 0.41 -5.44 2.28
C VAL A 19 0.52 -6.25 3.56
N GLY A 20 1.29 -5.71 4.51
CA GLY A 20 1.46 -6.28 5.84
C GLY A 20 0.18 -6.22 6.68
N ARG A 21 0.25 -6.80 7.88
CA ARG A 21 -0.87 -6.80 8.84
C ARG A 21 -1.32 -5.38 9.23
N TYR A 22 -0.39 -4.43 9.23
CA TYR A 22 -0.64 -3.03 9.55
C TYR A 22 -0.14 -2.17 8.40
N VAL A 23 -0.95 -1.17 8.03
CA VAL A 23 -0.68 -0.25 6.92
C VAL A 23 -0.88 1.18 7.43
N LEU A 24 0.10 2.03 7.17
CA LEU A 24 -0.04 3.46 7.34
C LEU A 24 -0.68 4.03 6.07
N LEU A 25 -1.83 4.69 6.19
CA LEU A 25 -2.55 5.31 5.08
C LEU A 25 -2.46 6.84 5.21
N PRO A 26 -1.37 7.46 4.70
CA PRO A 26 -1.31 8.91 4.61
C PRO A 26 -2.32 9.41 3.58
N GLY A 27 -2.92 10.58 3.84
CA GLY A 27 -3.85 11.20 2.89
C GLY A 27 -3.17 11.89 1.70
N ASP A 28 -1.86 12.11 1.76
CA ASP A 28 -1.06 12.80 0.74
C ASP A 28 0.05 11.87 0.26
N PRO A 29 0.13 11.56 -1.06
CA PRO A 29 1.17 10.70 -1.61
C PRO A 29 2.59 11.11 -1.21
N PHE A 30 2.88 12.41 -1.11
CA PHE A 30 4.23 12.91 -0.79
C PHE A 30 4.67 12.59 0.65
N ARG A 31 3.73 12.33 1.55
CA ARG A 31 4.08 11.93 2.93
C ARG A 31 4.58 10.51 3.01
N THR A 32 4.30 9.69 2.00
CA THR A 32 4.71 8.28 1.96
C THR A 32 6.23 8.16 2.02
N ASP A 33 6.94 8.94 1.21
CA ASP A 33 8.42 8.92 1.15
C ASP A 33 9.04 9.42 2.47
N LEU A 34 8.46 10.46 3.05
CA LEU A 34 8.91 11.00 4.35
C LEU A 34 8.74 9.95 5.45
N ILE A 35 7.59 9.28 5.51
CA ILE A 35 7.32 8.23 6.50
C ILE A 35 8.26 7.04 6.28
N ALA A 36 8.48 6.64 5.02
CA ALA A 36 9.39 5.55 4.68
C ALA A 36 10.82 5.81 5.18
N GLY A 37 11.29 7.07 5.16
CA GLY A 37 12.61 7.44 5.70
C GLY A 37 12.79 7.22 7.21
N TYR A 38 11.70 7.06 7.97
CA TYR A 38 11.76 6.70 9.40
C TYR A 38 11.62 5.19 9.66
N LEU A 39 11.35 4.39 8.63
CA LEU A 39 11.22 2.94 8.75
C LEU A 39 12.59 2.27 8.56
N GLU A 40 12.91 1.32 9.43
CA GLU A 40 14.08 0.46 9.27
C GLU A 40 13.88 -0.46 8.05
N ASP A 41 14.93 -0.60 7.22
CA ASP A 41 14.93 -1.43 5.99
C ASP A 41 13.84 -1.10 4.95
N ALA A 42 13.39 0.15 4.86
CA ALA A 42 12.47 0.56 3.80
C ALA A 42 13.13 0.43 2.41
N VAL A 43 12.52 -0.38 1.52
CA VAL A 43 12.96 -0.55 0.13
C VAL A 43 11.98 0.14 -0.80
N LEU A 44 12.48 1.02 -1.68
CA LEU A 44 11.70 1.55 -2.80
C LEU A 44 11.72 0.50 -3.92
N VAL A 45 10.54 0.01 -4.30
CA VAL A 45 10.35 -1.06 -5.30
C VAL A 45 9.65 -0.52 -6.53
#